data_AF-U4VD59-F1
#
_entry.id   AF-U4VD59-F1
#
_cell.length_a   1.000
_cell.length_b   1.000
_cell.length_c   1.000
_cell.angle_alpha   90.00
_cell.angle_beta   90.00
_cell.angle_gamma   90.00
#
_symmetry.space_group_name_H-M   'P 1'
#
loop_
_entity.id
_entity.type
_entity.pdbx_description
1 polymer ?
#
loop_
_entity_poly.entity_id
_entity_poly.type
_entity_poly.pdbx_seq_one_letter_code
_entity_poly.pdbx_strand_id
1 'polypeptide(L)'
;MNDVGKMRALRDFWFYFSVNRGAVIGLFVFLAIILVAILAPLIAPHGPTDQFREFLKTPPFWEDGGTTQFLLGTDEVRRERMSR
;
A
#
# COMPACT_ATOMS: atom_id res chain seq x y z
N MET A 1 -6.55 32.98 20.91
CA MET A 1 -7.75 32.88 20.04
C MET A 1 -8.35 31.48 20.18
N ASN A 2 -9.20 31.33 21.20
CA ASN A 2 -10.06 30.22 21.67
C ASN A 2 -9.88 28.80 21.07
N ASP A 3 -9.04 27.97 21.69
CA ASP A 3 -8.94 26.52 21.38
C ASP A 3 -10.20 25.72 21.78
N VAL A 4 -10.93 26.19 22.80
CA VAL A 4 -12.19 25.58 23.25
C VAL A 4 -13.28 25.63 22.16
N GLY A 5 -13.31 26.71 21.37
CA GLY A 5 -14.25 26.83 20.25
C GLY A 5 -13.96 25.85 19.13
N LYS A 6 -12.66 25.59 18.85
CA LYS A 6 -12.23 24.67 17.79
C LYS A 6 -12.56 23.22 18.13
N MET A 7 -12.31 22.79 19.38
CA MET A 7 -12.65 21.42 19.81
C MET A 7 -14.15 21.14 19.72
N ARG A 8 -14.99 22.12 20.06
CA ARG A 8 -16.45 22.00 19.94
C ARG A 8 -16.88 21.88 18.48
N ALA A 9 -16.33 22.72 17.60
CA ALA A 9 -16.60 22.66 16.17
C ALA A 9 -16.20 21.32 15.54
N LEU A 10 -15.05 20.75 15.93
CA LEU A 10 -14.61 19.43 15.46
C LEU A 10 -15.53 18.31 15.93
N ARG A 11 -15.98 18.36 17.19
CA ARG A 11 -16.92 17.37 17.72
C ARG A 11 -18.27 17.43 17.02
N ASP A 12 -18.78 18.64 16.80
CA ASP A 12 -20.07 18.85 16.15
C ASP A 12 -19.99 18.39 14.68
N PHE A 13 -18.89 18.72 13.97
CA PHE A 13 -18.60 18.17 12.65
C PHE A 13 -18.57 16.64 12.64
N TRP A 14 -17.83 16.02 13.56
CA TRP A 14 -17.72 14.56 13.62
C TRP A 14 -19.07 13.90 13.90
N PHE A 15 -19.90 14.48 14.77
CA PHE A 15 -21.24 13.99 15.04
C PHE A 15 -22.07 13.96 13.74
N TYR A 16 -22.18 15.08 13.03
CA TYR A 16 -22.95 15.15 11.78
C TYR A 16 -22.35 14.28 10.67
N PHE A 17 -21.03 14.18 10.60
CA PHE A 17 -20.34 13.32 9.64
C PHE A 17 -20.65 11.83 9.92
N SER A 18 -20.63 11.42 11.19
CA SER A 18 -20.85 10.03 11.62
C SER A 18 -22.28 9.52 11.42
N VAL A 19 -23.26 10.44 11.32
CA VAL A 19 -24.66 10.09 11.00
C VAL A 19 -24.76 9.48 9.60
N ASN A 20 -23.91 9.90 8.65
CA ASN A 20 -23.86 9.31 7.32
C ASN A 20 -22.93 8.09 7.31
N ARG A 21 -23.51 6.89 7.43
CA ARG A 21 -22.77 5.62 7.40
C ARG A 21 -21.92 5.45 6.14
N GLY A 22 -22.39 5.94 4.97
CA GLY A 22 -21.62 5.89 3.73
C GLY A 22 -20.36 6.74 3.77
N ALA A 23 -20.45 7.94 4.35
CA ALA A 23 -19.30 8.82 4.53
C ALA A 23 -18.26 8.21 5.50
N VAL A 24 -18.72 7.58 6.58
CA VAL A 24 -17.84 6.88 7.54
C VAL A 24 -17.15 5.68 6.89
N ILE A 25 -17.89 4.85 6.13
CA ILE A 25 -17.31 3.71 5.41
C ILE A 25 -16.27 4.21 4.41
N GLY A 26 -16.58 5.26 3.65
CA GLY A 26 -15.63 5.88 2.71
C GLY A 26 -14.36 6.38 3.39
N LEU A 27 -14.48 7.01 4.57
CA LEU A 27 -13.33 7.43 5.37
C LEU A 27 -12.47 6.24 5.79
N PHE A 28 -13.07 5.14 6.25
CA PHE A 28 -12.31 3.94 6.62
C PHE A 28 -11.59 3.30 5.43
N VAL A 29 -12.25 3.21 4.27
CA VAL A 29 -11.61 2.69 3.05
C VAL A 29 -10.44 3.57 2.63
N PHE A 30 -10.61 4.89 2.68
CA PHE A 30 -9.54 5.84 2.37
C PHE A 30 -8.36 5.71 3.34
N LEU A 31 -8.62 5.60 4.64
CA LEU A 31 -7.60 5.37 5.65
C LEU A 31 -6.88 4.03 5.45
N ALA A 32 -7.60 2.97 5.06
CA ALA A 32 -7.00 1.69 4.74
C ALA A 32 -6.04 1.78 3.55
N ILE A 33 -6.40 2.51 2.49
CA ILE A 33 -5.52 2.75 1.33
C ILE A 33 -4.26 3.51 1.77
N ILE A 34 -4.40 4.56 2.59
CA ILE A 34 -3.24 5.30 3.13
C ILE A 34 -2.35 4.38 3.96
N LEU A 35 -2.95 3.54 4.82
CA LEU A 35 -2.19 2.61 5.65
C LEU A 35 -1.41 1.62 4.78
N VAL A 36 -2.03 1.09 3.73
CA VAL A 36 -1.35 0.23 2.75
C VAL A 36 -0.21 0.99 2.06
N ALA A 37 -0.40 2.26 1.68
CA ALA A 37 0.66 3.06 1.08
C ALA A 37 1.85 3.32 2.04
N ILE A 38 1.58 3.55 3.32
CA ILE A 38 2.62 3.73 4.34
C ILE A 38 3.36 2.42 4.62
N LEU A 39 2.64 1.29 4.61
CA LEU A 39 3.18 -0.05 4.80
C LEU A 39 3.73 -0.68 3.50
N ALA A 40 3.57 -0.02 2.36
CA ALA A 40 4.07 -0.48 1.07
C ALA A 40 5.55 -0.91 1.09
N PRO A 41 6.51 -0.14 1.65
CA PRO A 41 7.91 -0.57 1.68
C PRO A 41 8.16 -1.81 2.56
N LEU A 42 7.25 -2.17 3.46
CA LEU A 42 7.35 -3.39 4.27
C LEU A 42 6.76 -4.61 3.54
N ILE A 43 5.74 -4.40 2.70
CA ILE A 43 5.00 -5.46 2.00
C ILE A 43 5.60 -5.76 0.61
N ALA A 44 6.09 -4.72 -0.07
CA ALA A 44 6.73 -4.78 -1.38
C ALA A 44 8.11 -4.11 -1.30
N PRO A 45 9.18 -4.88 -0.98
CA PRO A 45 10.53 -4.36 -0.85
C PRO A 45 11.11 -3.82 -2.17
N HIS A 46 10.56 -4.27 -3.29
CA HIS A 46 10.97 -3.90 -4.64
C HIS A 46 10.00 -2.89 -5.22
N GLY A 47 10.52 -1.86 -5.87
CA GLY A 47 9.71 -0.84 -6.51
C GLY A 47 9.14 -1.31 -7.85
N PRO A 48 7.96 -0.84 -8.27
CA PRO A 48 7.33 -1.20 -9.55
C PRO A 48 8.16 -0.81 -10.78
N THR A 49 9.13 0.08 -10.59
CA THR A 49 10.05 0.57 -11.62
C THR A 49 11.45 -0.05 -11.56
N ASP A 50 11.72 -0.89 -10.56
CA ASP A 50 13.04 -1.51 -10.43
C ASP A 50 13.25 -2.51 -11.58
N GLN A 51 14.30 -2.25 -12.37
CA GLN A 51 14.70 -3.09 -13.50
C GLN A 51 15.99 -3.80 -13.17
N PHE A 52 15.88 -5.08 -12.81
CA PHE A 52 17.02 -5.90 -12.47
C PHE A 52 17.65 -6.47 -13.75
N ARG A 53 18.59 -5.72 -14.35
CA ARG A 53 19.22 -6.09 -15.63
C ARG A 53 19.98 -7.42 -15.57
N GLU A 54 20.44 -7.82 -14.39
CA GLU A 54 21.19 -9.05 -14.11
C GLU A 54 20.29 -10.28 -13.88
N PHE A 55 18.99 -10.08 -13.65
CA PHE A 55 18.03 -11.15 -13.35
C PHE A 55 17.01 -11.29 -14.49
N LEU A 56 17.41 -12.07 -15.49
CA LEU A 56 16.66 -12.32 -16.71
C LEU A 56 16.06 -13.72 -16.64
N LYS A 57 14.72 -13.82 -16.52
CA LYS A 57 14.00 -15.10 -16.40
C LYS A 57 14.41 -15.92 -15.18
N THR A 58 14.59 -15.29 -14.03
CA THR A 58 14.79 -16.04 -12.79
C THR A 58 13.48 -16.77 -12.46
N PRO A 59 13.51 -18.10 -12.35
CA PRO A 59 12.33 -18.87 -11.97
C PRO A 59 11.94 -18.56 -10.52
N PRO A 60 10.70 -18.87 -10.11
CA PRO A 60 10.28 -18.67 -8.72
C PRO A 60 11.19 -19.44 -7.75
N PHE A 61 11.25 -18.98 -6.50
CA PHE A 61 12.27 -19.45 -5.54
C PHE A 61 12.25 -20.96 -5.26
N TRP A 62 11.14 -21.64 -5.55
CA TRP A 62 10.96 -23.07 -5.34
C TRP A 62 11.45 -23.94 -6.51
N GLU A 63 11.89 -23.34 -7.61
CA GLU A 63 12.49 -24.02 -8.76
C GLU A 63 14.01 -23.86 -8.80
N ASP A 64 14.68 -24.80 -9.47
CA ASP A 64 16.14 -24.82 -9.60
C ASP A 64 16.64 -23.58 -10.35
N GLY A 65 17.54 -22.81 -9.72
CA GLY A 65 17.99 -21.50 -10.23
C GLY A 65 17.15 -20.30 -9.78
N GLY A 66 16.13 -20.52 -8.93
CA GLY A 66 15.35 -19.46 -8.28
C GLY A 66 16.09 -18.80 -7.12
N THR A 67 15.72 -17.56 -6.79
CA THR A 67 16.29 -16.80 -5.67
C THR A 67 15.20 -16.30 -4.75
N THR A 68 15.46 -16.25 -3.44
CA THR A 68 14.55 -15.65 -2.45
C THR A 68 14.34 -14.15 -2.66
N GLN A 69 15.18 -13.53 -3.48
CA GLN A 69 15.05 -12.15 -3.91
C GLN A 69 13.87 -11.93 -4.88
N PHE A 70 13.39 -12.97 -5.57
CA PHE A 70 12.21 -12.89 -6.44
C PHE A 70 11.26 -14.05 -6.13
N LEU A 71 10.39 -13.85 -5.13
CA LEU A 71 9.50 -14.89 -4.62
C LEU A 71 8.65 -15.55 -5.72
N LEU A 72 8.19 -14.77 -6.70
CA LEU A 72 7.39 -15.26 -7.83
C LEU A 72 8.16 -15.31 -9.17
N GLY A 73 9.48 -15.09 -9.13
CA GLY A 73 10.32 -14.97 -10.32
C GLY A 73 10.17 -13.63 -11.06
N THR A 74 10.98 -13.47 -12.12
CA THR A 74 11.01 -12.28 -12.97
C THR A 74 10.39 -12.55 -14.33
N ASP A 75 9.64 -11.60 -14.89
CA ASP A 75 9.03 -11.73 -16.22
C ASP A 75 10.05 -11.56 -17.37
N GLU A 76 9.63 -11.80 -18.61
CA GLU A 76 10.48 -11.68 -19.82
C GLU A 76 11.08 -10.27 -20.02
N VAL A 77 10.48 -9.27 -19.36
CA VAL A 77 10.94 -7.87 -19.34
C VAL A 77 11.87 -7.57 -18.15
N ARG A 78 12.31 -8.59 -17.39
CA ARG A 78 13.18 -8.48 -16.19
C ARG A 78 12.56 -7.68 -15.04
N ARG A 79 11.24 -7.76 -14.92
CA ARG A 79 10.47 -7.09 -13.85
C ARG A 79 9.92 -8.16 -12.92
N GLU A 80 9.99 -7.90 -11.63
CA GLU A 80 9.40 -8.80 -10.64
C GLU A 80 7.86 -8.75 -10.72
N ARG A 81 7.20 -9.91 -10.64
CA ARG A 81 5.73 -9.99 -10.73
C ARG A 81 5.00 -9.54 -9.46
N MET A 82 5.67 -9.55 -8.30
CA MET A 82 5.09 -9.22 -7.00
C MET A 82 4.84 -7.71 -6.81
N SER A 83 5.56 -6.87 -7.55
CA SER A 83 5.48 -5.41 -7.41
C SER A 83 4.50 -4.72 -8.39
N ARG A 84 3.50 -5.42 -8.93
CA ARG A 84 2.42 -4.77 -9.70
C ARG A 84 1.35 -4.21 -8.77
#